data_AF-A0A2H3IX44-F1
#
_entry.id   AF-A0A2H3IX44-F1
#
_cell.length_a   1.000
_cell.length_b   1.000
_cell.length_c   1.000
_cell.angle_alpha   90.00
_cell.angle_beta   90.00
_cell.angle_gamma   90.00
#
_symmetry.space_group_name_H-M   'P 1'
#
loop_
_entity.id
_entity.type
_entity.pdbx_description
1 polymer ?
#
loop_
_entity_poly.entity_id
_entity_poly.type
_entity_poly.pdbx_seq_one_letter_code
_entity_poly.pdbx_strand_id
1 'polypeptide(L)'
;MIPQSVFLHLSSFHSITRLGLNDITLPSIAVLLRLVCAFDRLEWLDIHGLRVLDRRAPPASRRWAPSPSLKALTFRNPNLPDELRTLGAYGKLETSGGSETVLFLSKAVSCSDLNQLLHHAGKALREFRIFPLGTLSGAEPHITQYLRVPDVDLSRNVGLRDLTIQIGVGDMPAALLERVATYSAIQRTISSTCPTVFERIKIIASLNPSAASPSIMSHVLHALHRAVCPPDHSLAPEKYTSLKSVDLWFYDADEASKRQMEADWDRLAPIWFPSFYPRGIMRLRVAVHPPRETI
;
A
#
# COMPACT_ATOMS: atom_id res chain seq x y z
N MET A 1 10.38 30.29 -9.69
CA MET A 1 9.09 30.20 -10.39
C MET A 1 9.35 29.63 -11.77
N ILE A 2 8.66 28.56 -12.21
CA ILE A 2 8.87 27.99 -13.55
C ILE A 2 8.17 28.89 -14.59
N PRO A 3 8.84 29.32 -15.67
CA PRO A 3 8.24 30.15 -16.71
C PRO A 3 7.04 29.47 -17.39
N GLN A 4 6.01 30.24 -17.74
CA GLN A 4 4.81 29.70 -18.40
C GLN A 4 5.12 29.09 -19.77
N SER A 5 6.11 29.62 -20.47
CA SER A 5 6.57 29.11 -21.78
C SER A 5 6.97 27.63 -21.72
N VAL A 6 7.51 27.15 -20.60
CA VAL A 6 7.90 25.74 -20.44
C VAL A 6 6.69 24.83 -20.61
N PHE A 7 5.55 25.14 -19.98
CA PHE A 7 4.33 24.32 -20.11
C PHE A 7 3.74 24.37 -21.52
N LEU A 8 3.88 25.51 -22.22
CA LEU A 8 3.45 25.64 -23.61
C LEU A 8 4.30 24.76 -24.54
N HIS A 9 5.62 24.71 -24.33
CA HIS A 9 6.48 23.79 -25.07
C HIS A 9 6.11 22.33 -24.76
N LEU A 10 5.83 22.00 -23.50
CA LEU A 10 5.40 20.65 -23.13
C LEU A 10 4.08 20.24 -23.81
N SER A 11 3.17 21.19 -24.05
CA SER A 11 1.91 20.90 -24.76
C SER A 11 2.05 20.57 -26.24
N SER A 12 3.24 20.74 -26.83
CA SER A 12 3.51 20.27 -28.19
C SER A 12 3.70 18.75 -28.27
N PHE A 13 3.90 18.06 -27.13
CA PHE A 13 4.11 16.61 -27.09
C PHE A 13 2.78 15.84 -26.98
N HIS A 14 2.04 15.78 -28.09
CA HIS A 14 0.72 15.12 -28.16
C HIS A 14 0.77 13.58 -28.05
N SER A 15 1.94 12.96 -28.10
CA SER A 15 2.09 11.50 -28.02
C SER A 15 2.30 10.98 -26.59
N ILE A 16 2.46 11.86 -25.60
CA ILE A 16 2.73 11.45 -24.22
C ILE A 16 1.43 11.00 -23.54
N THR A 17 1.31 9.69 -23.34
CA THR A 17 0.19 9.07 -22.64
C THR A 17 0.52 8.67 -21.20
N ARG A 18 1.81 8.67 -20.82
CA ARG A 18 2.26 8.30 -19.48
C ARG A 18 3.31 9.27 -18.97
N LEU A 19 3.13 9.76 -17.75
CA LEU A 19 4.07 10.66 -17.08
C LEU A 19 4.44 10.09 -15.71
N GLY A 20 5.74 9.88 -15.48
CA GLY A 20 6.28 9.50 -14.18
C GLY A 20 7.05 10.66 -13.55
N LEU A 21 6.78 10.94 -12.29
CA LEU A 21 7.41 11.99 -11.49
C LEU A 21 8.00 11.35 -10.25
N ASN A 22 9.33 11.22 -10.20
CA ASN A 22 10.04 10.53 -9.14
C ASN A 22 10.94 11.49 -8.37
N ASP A 23 10.76 11.54 -7.05
CA ASP A 23 11.60 12.27 -6.09
C ASP A 23 11.79 13.76 -6.44
N ILE A 24 10.76 14.36 -7.05
CA ILE A 24 10.78 15.76 -7.46
C ILE A 24 10.34 16.69 -6.33
N THR A 25 10.98 17.85 -6.26
CA THR A 25 10.53 18.97 -5.42
C THR A 25 9.94 20.07 -6.30
N LEU A 26 8.69 20.43 -6.06
CA LEU A 26 7.97 21.47 -6.78
C LEU A 26 7.72 22.70 -5.89
N PRO A 27 7.78 23.92 -6.44
CA PRO A 27 7.50 25.13 -5.68
C PRO A 27 6.09 25.16 -5.09
N SER A 28 5.08 24.68 -5.84
CA SER A 28 3.68 24.66 -5.39
C SER A 28 2.88 23.59 -6.14
N ILE A 29 1.72 23.22 -5.60
CA ILE A 29 0.78 22.30 -6.26
C ILE A 29 0.30 22.83 -7.61
N ALA A 30 0.21 24.16 -7.77
CA ALA A 30 -0.17 24.77 -9.04
C ALA A 30 0.81 24.44 -10.18
N VAL A 31 2.09 24.23 -9.87
CA VAL A 31 3.11 23.80 -10.84
C VAL A 31 2.84 22.37 -11.30
N LEU A 32 2.54 21.46 -10.37
CA LEU A 32 2.15 20.09 -10.70
C LEU A 32 0.91 20.07 -11.58
N LEU A 33 -0.14 20.81 -11.20
CA LEU A 33 -1.39 20.82 -11.95
C LEU A 33 -1.22 21.40 -13.36
N ARG A 34 -0.40 22.44 -13.53
CA ARG A 34 -0.02 22.96 -14.86
C ARG A 34 0.72 21.90 -15.69
N LEU A 35 1.63 21.16 -15.07
CA LEU A 35 2.38 20.08 -15.74
C LEU A 35 1.43 19.00 -16.26
N VAL A 36 0.50 18.53 -15.41
CA VAL A 36 -0.50 17.52 -15.79
C VAL A 36 -1.42 18.05 -16.90
N CYS A 37 -1.83 19.32 -16.84
CA CYS A 37 -2.66 19.94 -17.89
C CYS A 37 -1.91 20.21 -19.20
N ALA A 38 -0.57 20.18 -19.22
CA ALA A 38 0.19 20.39 -20.44
C ALA A 38 0.08 19.18 -21.40
N PHE A 39 -0.24 17.98 -20.90
CA PHE A 39 -0.30 16.76 -21.71
C PHE A 39 -1.77 16.39 -22.00
N ASP A 40 -2.25 16.77 -23.18
CA ASP A 40 -3.64 16.61 -23.63
C ASP A 40 -4.10 15.16 -23.83
N ARG A 41 -3.15 14.24 -24.07
CA ARG A 41 -3.40 12.79 -24.21
C ARG A 41 -2.93 11.95 -23.04
N LEU A 42 -2.60 12.57 -21.90
CA LEU A 42 -2.14 11.83 -20.74
C LEU A 42 -3.22 10.85 -20.26
N GLU A 43 -2.87 9.59 -20.05
CA GLU A 43 -3.76 8.52 -19.60
C GLU A 43 -3.38 8.02 -18.20
N TRP A 44 -2.08 8.03 -17.90
CA TRP A 44 -1.50 7.55 -16.65
C TRP A 44 -0.55 8.59 -16.06
N LEU A 45 -0.74 8.90 -14.79
CA LEU A 45 0.16 9.72 -13.99
C LEU A 45 0.74 8.88 -12.86
N ASP A 46 2.05 8.87 -12.73
CA ASP A 46 2.75 8.17 -11.65
C ASP A 46 3.56 9.18 -10.82
N ILE A 47 3.34 9.20 -9.51
CA ILE A 47 3.96 10.17 -8.59
C ILE A 47 4.62 9.43 -7.43
N HIS A 48 5.95 9.46 -7.37
CA HIS A 48 6.72 8.91 -6.26
C HIS A 48 7.52 10.00 -5.59
N GLY A 49 7.46 10.09 -4.26
CA GLY A 49 8.36 10.96 -3.48
C GLY A 49 8.18 12.46 -3.70
N LEU A 50 7.04 12.90 -4.28
CA LEU A 50 6.76 14.31 -4.53
C LEU A 50 6.83 15.15 -3.25
N ARG A 51 7.59 16.24 -3.31
CA ARG A 51 7.64 17.28 -2.28
C ARG A 51 7.11 18.60 -2.84
N VAL A 52 6.17 19.22 -2.14
CA VAL A 52 5.64 20.55 -2.49
C VAL A 52 6.01 21.54 -1.40
N LEU A 53 6.71 22.61 -1.77
CA LEU A 53 7.17 23.63 -0.82
C LEU A 53 5.99 24.50 -0.33
N ASP A 54 5.17 25.00 -1.23
CA ASP A 54 3.94 25.73 -0.91
C ASP A 54 2.71 24.82 -0.99
N ARG A 55 2.16 24.49 0.18
CA ARG A 55 0.99 23.60 0.35
C ARG A 55 -0.35 24.32 0.24
N ARG A 56 -0.36 25.63 -0.02
CA ARG A 56 -1.61 26.38 -0.19
C ARG A 56 -2.39 25.84 -1.39
N ALA A 57 -3.68 25.58 -1.18
CA ALA A 57 -4.56 25.18 -2.25
C ALA A 57 -4.57 26.27 -3.35
N PRO A 58 -4.58 25.89 -4.64
CA PRO A 58 -4.69 26.87 -5.70
C PRO A 58 -6.06 27.57 -5.62
N PRO A 59 -6.17 28.83 -6.07
CA PRO A 59 -7.44 29.56 -6.06
C PRO A 59 -8.54 28.78 -6.79
N ALA A 60 -9.73 28.68 -6.18
CA ALA A 60 -10.87 27.96 -6.74
C ALA A 60 -11.35 28.51 -8.10
N SER A 61 -11.05 29.79 -8.39
CA SER A 61 -11.36 30.43 -9.67
C SER A 61 -10.55 29.89 -10.84
N ARG A 62 -9.47 29.15 -10.59
CA ARG A 62 -8.60 28.62 -11.62
C ARG A 62 -9.18 27.34 -12.23
N ARG A 63 -9.55 27.42 -13.50
CA ARG A 63 -9.96 26.24 -14.27
C ARG A 63 -8.73 25.44 -14.69
N TRP A 64 -8.67 24.20 -14.25
CA TRP A 64 -7.70 23.20 -14.72
C TRP A 64 -8.37 22.39 -15.82
N ALA A 65 -7.66 22.20 -16.95
CA ALA A 65 -8.15 21.43 -18.09
C ALA A 65 -7.21 20.23 -18.34
N PRO A 66 -7.19 19.23 -17.43
CA PRO A 66 -6.41 18.02 -17.64
C PRO A 66 -6.97 17.21 -18.80
N SER A 67 -6.15 16.31 -19.34
CA SER A 67 -6.57 15.32 -20.34
C SER A 67 -7.85 14.59 -19.89
N PRO A 68 -8.89 14.52 -20.74
CA PRO A 68 -10.08 13.70 -20.46
C PRO A 68 -9.74 12.19 -20.46
N SER A 69 -8.62 11.82 -21.09
CA SER A 69 -8.14 10.44 -21.14
C SER A 69 -7.39 10.00 -19.88
N LEU A 70 -7.08 10.93 -18.96
CA LEU A 70 -6.37 10.63 -17.71
C LEU A 70 -7.27 9.84 -16.77
N LYS A 71 -7.06 8.53 -16.71
CA LYS A 71 -7.90 7.56 -15.99
C LYS A 71 -7.19 6.91 -14.82
N ALA A 72 -5.86 6.93 -14.79
CA ALA A 72 -5.06 6.28 -13.77
C ALA A 72 -4.11 7.25 -13.08
N LEU A 73 -4.08 7.19 -11.75
CA LEU A 73 -3.07 7.84 -10.93
C LEU A 73 -2.46 6.81 -9.98
N THR A 74 -1.15 6.65 -10.02
CA THR A 74 -0.41 5.95 -8.97
C THR A 74 0.35 6.94 -8.13
N PHE A 75 0.36 6.73 -6.83
CA PHE A 75 1.11 7.55 -5.90
C PHE A 75 1.89 6.69 -4.91
N ARG A 76 3.09 7.15 -4.56
CA ARG A 76 3.90 6.63 -3.45
C ARG A 76 4.40 7.81 -2.62
N ASN A 77 4.02 7.84 -1.35
CA ASN A 77 4.41 8.91 -0.42
C ASN A 77 4.13 10.34 -0.94
N PRO A 78 2.92 10.68 -1.43
CA PRO A 78 2.66 11.96 -2.06
C PRO A 78 2.64 13.08 -0.99
N ASN A 79 3.71 13.87 -0.94
CA ASN A 79 3.82 15.06 -0.08
C ASN A 79 3.43 14.87 1.40
N LEU A 80 3.47 13.62 1.89
CA LEU A 80 3.21 13.31 3.28
C LEU A 80 4.33 13.93 4.15
N PRO A 81 4.00 14.36 5.39
CA PRO A 81 5.00 14.68 6.41
C PRO A 81 6.08 13.60 6.47
N ASP A 82 7.31 14.00 6.79
CA ASP A 82 8.46 13.10 6.75
C ASP A 82 8.25 11.86 7.65
N GLU A 83 7.49 12.01 8.74
CA GLU A 83 7.12 10.94 9.65
C GLU A 83 6.29 9.83 8.98
N LEU A 84 5.53 10.14 7.93
CA LEU A 84 4.63 9.22 7.23
C LEU A 84 5.20 8.68 5.91
N ARG A 85 6.24 9.31 5.35
CA ARG A 85 6.95 8.80 4.15
C ARG A 85 7.53 7.41 4.37
N THR A 86 7.85 7.12 5.62
CA THR A 86 8.39 5.87 6.14
C THR A 86 7.40 4.69 6.07
N LEU A 87 6.09 4.94 6.01
CA LEU A 87 5.07 3.90 5.86
C LEU A 87 5.04 3.29 4.45
N GLY A 88 5.76 3.90 3.50
CA GLY A 88 5.87 3.44 2.12
C GLY A 88 4.52 3.31 1.41
N ALA A 89 3.52 4.07 1.82
CA ALA A 89 2.15 3.92 1.33
C ALA A 89 2.10 4.15 -0.17
N TYR A 90 1.51 3.19 -0.87
CA TYR A 90 1.27 3.22 -2.31
C TYR A 90 -0.22 3.07 -2.58
N GLY A 91 -0.75 3.88 -3.49
CA GLY A 91 -2.13 3.78 -3.94
C GLY A 91 -2.23 3.89 -5.45
N LYS A 92 -3.18 3.15 -6.02
CA LYS A 92 -3.60 3.30 -7.42
C LYS A 92 -5.06 3.70 -7.47
N LEU A 93 -5.31 4.84 -8.10
CA LEU A 93 -6.64 5.37 -8.36
C LEU A 93 -7.05 5.08 -9.80
N GLU A 94 -8.30 4.71 -9.99
CA GLU A 94 -9.00 4.76 -11.27
C GLU A 94 -10.10 5.82 -11.19
N THR A 95 -9.95 6.87 -11.98
CA THR A 95 -10.88 8.01 -12.02
C THR A 95 -11.70 7.99 -13.30
N SER A 96 -12.81 8.70 -13.32
CA SER A 96 -13.62 8.84 -14.54
C SER A 96 -13.00 9.80 -15.56
N GLY A 97 -11.93 10.51 -15.19
CA GLY A 97 -11.22 11.45 -16.05
C GLY A 97 -10.28 12.38 -15.28
N GLY A 98 -9.54 13.22 -16.02
CA GLY A 98 -8.48 14.04 -15.45
C GLY A 98 -8.94 15.04 -14.39
N SER A 99 -10.18 15.54 -14.46
CA SER A 99 -10.70 16.50 -13.48
C SER A 99 -10.79 15.94 -12.07
N GLU A 100 -11.20 14.67 -11.93
CA GLU A 100 -11.20 13.97 -10.64
C GLU A 100 -9.77 13.76 -10.12
N THR A 101 -8.83 13.41 -11.02
CA THR A 101 -7.41 13.28 -10.67
C THR A 101 -6.83 14.60 -10.16
N VAL A 102 -7.11 15.72 -10.84
CA VAL A 102 -6.68 17.06 -10.40
C VAL A 102 -7.31 17.43 -9.06
N LEU A 103 -8.60 17.13 -8.86
CA LEU A 103 -9.28 17.37 -7.59
C LEU A 103 -8.60 16.60 -6.46
N PHE A 104 -8.33 15.31 -6.64
CA PHE A 104 -7.60 14.50 -5.67
C PHE A 104 -6.22 15.10 -5.35
N LEU A 105 -5.39 15.40 -6.36
CA LEU A 105 -4.07 15.98 -6.16
C LEU A 105 -4.11 17.31 -5.40
N SER A 106 -5.11 18.14 -5.68
CA SER A 106 -5.29 19.42 -4.99
C SER A 106 -5.63 19.27 -3.50
N LYS A 107 -6.31 18.18 -3.11
CA LYS A 107 -6.64 17.86 -1.71
C LYS A 107 -5.52 17.11 -1.01
N ALA A 108 -4.83 16.22 -1.73
CA ALA A 108 -3.74 15.40 -1.23
C ALA A 108 -2.61 16.25 -0.61
N VAL A 109 -2.27 17.40 -1.22
CA VAL A 109 -1.21 18.28 -0.69
C VAL A 109 -1.52 18.95 0.64
N SER A 110 -2.80 19.01 1.02
CA SER A 110 -3.26 19.59 2.28
C SER A 110 -3.53 18.54 3.36
N CYS A 111 -3.38 17.24 3.04
CA CYS A 111 -3.59 16.17 4.01
C CYS A 111 -2.49 16.21 5.07
N SER A 112 -2.88 16.16 6.34
CA SER A 112 -1.92 16.03 7.45
C SER A 112 -1.52 14.58 7.71
N ASP A 113 -2.34 13.63 7.26
CA ASP A 113 -2.13 12.21 7.52
C ASP A 113 -2.64 11.31 6.38
N LEU A 114 -2.30 10.02 6.49
CA LEU A 114 -2.65 9.01 5.51
C LEU A 114 -4.17 8.76 5.43
N ASN A 115 -4.90 8.83 6.54
CA ASN A 115 -6.35 8.58 6.54
C ASN A 115 -7.11 9.69 5.80
N GLN A 116 -6.70 10.95 5.94
CA GLN A 116 -7.24 12.04 5.14
C GLN A 116 -6.99 11.85 3.64
N LEU A 117 -5.78 11.41 3.28
CA LEU A 117 -5.44 11.11 1.89
C LEU A 117 -6.34 9.98 1.33
N LEU A 118 -6.49 8.90 2.08
CA LEU A 118 -7.32 7.75 1.71
C LEU A 118 -8.81 8.12 1.63
N HIS A 119 -9.28 8.97 2.55
CA HIS A 119 -10.63 9.53 2.51
C HIS A 119 -10.88 10.29 1.19
N HIS A 120 -9.94 11.13 0.76
CA HIS A 120 -10.05 11.86 -0.50
C HIS A 120 -9.96 10.95 -1.73
N ALA A 121 -9.23 9.84 -1.65
CA ALA A 121 -9.21 8.83 -2.71
C ALA A 121 -10.59 8.15 -2.88
N GLY A 122 -11.32 7.94 -1.78
CA GLY A 122 -12.69 7.41 -1.77
C GLY A 122 -12.86 6.17 -2.66
N LYS A 123 -13.93 6.15 -3.47
CA LYS A 123 -14.25 5.06 -4.40
C LYS A 123 -13.28 4.90 -5.58
N ALA A 124 -12.41 5.87 -5.82
CA ALA A 124 -11.44 5.81 -6.91
C ALA A 124 -10.25 4.90 -6.56
N LEU A 125 -9.96 4.68 -5.27
CA LEU A 125 -8.90 3.77 -4.85
C LEU A 125 -9.22 2.34 -5.25
N ARG A 126 -8.32 1.70 -6.01
CA ARG A 126 -8.46 0.32 -6.51
C ARG A 126 -7.45 -0.62 -5.89
N GLU A 127 -6.21 -0.16 -5.77
CA GLU A 127 -5.14 -0.91 -5.15
C GLU A 127 -4.50 -0.06 -4.05
N PHE A 128 -4.23 -0.68 -2.91
CA PHE A 128 -3.52 -0.04 -1.82
C PHE A 128 -2.43 -0.96 -1.28
N ARG A 129 -1.24 -0.41 -1.06
CA ARG A 129 -0.13 -1.13 -0.42
C ARG A 129 0.44 -0.31 0.72
N ILE A 130 0.73 -0.98 1.84
CA ILE A 130 1.30 -0.34 3.02
C ILE A 130 2.40 -1.19 3.65
N PHE A 131 3.40 -0.49 4.20
CA PHE A 131 4.54 -1.05 4.90
C PHE A 131 4.49 -0.55 6.35
N PRO A 132 3.60 -1.12 7.20
CA PRO A 132 3.36 -0.61 8.55
C PRO A 132 4.61 -0.54 9.43
N LEU A 133 5.64 -1.34 9.11
CA LEU A 133 6.89 -1.42 9.85
C LEU A 133 8.09 -0.83 9.08
N GLY A 134 7.85 -0.14 7.96
CA GLY A 134 8.93 0.44 7.14
C GLY A 134 9.77 1.48 7.89
N THR A 135 9.17 2.19 8.86
CA THR A 135 9.83 3.12 9.79
C THR A 135 10.93 2.47 10.64
N LEU A 136 10.85 1.16 10.87
CA LEU A 136 11.67 0.45 11.85
C LEU A 136 12.99 -0.03 11.27
N SER A 137 13.16 0.01 9.96
CA SER A 137 14.40 -0.38 9.30
C SER A 137 15.52 0.60 9.68
N GLY A 138 16.37 0.19 10.63
CA GLY A 138 17.51 0.97 11.14
C GLY A 138 17.27 1.72 12.44
N ALA A 139 16.08 1.61 13.05
CA ALA A 139 15.84 2.17 14.39
C ALA A 139 16.53 1.30 15.46
N GLU A 140 17.17 1.92 16.46
CA GLU A 140 17.76 1.17 17.57
C GLU A 140 16.68 0.35 18.32
N PRO A 141 16.99 -0.90 18.72
CA PRO A 141 16.04 -1.80 19.38
C PRO A 141 15.35 -1.18 20.61
N HIS A 142 16.03 -0.26 21.31
CA HIS A 142 15.52 0.37 22.53
C HIS A 142 14.43 1.43 22.28
N ILE A 143 14.32 1.99 21.06
CA ILE A 143 13.32 3.01 20.71
C ILE A 143 11.95 2.37 20.36
N THR A 144 11.92 1.04 20.21
CA THR A 144 10.77 0.29 19.69
C THR A 144 9.52 0.32 20.57
N GLN A 145 9.62 0.69 21.86
CA GLN A 145 8.47 0.71 22.78
C GLN A 145 7.38 1.73 22.40
N TYR A 146 7.72 2.83 21.71
CA TYR A 146 6.77 3.91 21.39
C TYR A 146 6.21 3.90 19.98
N LEU A 147 6.65 2.96 19.13
CA LEU A 147 6.21 2.93 17.74
C LEU A 147 4.77 2.41 17.63
N ARG A 148 3.87 3.37 17.41
CA ARG A 148 2.46 3.13 17.10
C ARG A 148 2.35 2.78 15.62
N VAL A 149 1.96 1.53 15.34
CA VAL A 149 1.57 1.13 13.99
C VAL A 149 0.35 1.99 13.60
N PRO A 150 0.37 2.69 12.46
CA PRO A 150 -0.72 3.58 12.08
C PRO A 150 -2.01 2.80 11.88
N ASP A 151 -3.09 3.35 12.41
CA ASP A 151 -4.43 2.83 12.19
C ASP A 151 -4.91 3.33 10.84
N VAL A 152 -4.97 2.43 9.86
CA VAL A 152 -5.45 2.76 8.52
C VAL A 152 -6.92 2.40 8.39
N ASP A 153 -7.75 3.39 8.09
CA ASP A 153 -9.17 3.23 7.87
C ASP A 153 -9.48 3.25 6.36
N LEU A 154 -9.91 2.11 5.83
CA LEU A 154 -10.28 1.90 4.42
C LEU A 154 -11.81 1.86 4.21
N SER A 155 -12.61 2.23 5.22
CA SER A 155 -14.08 2.16 5.16
C SER A 155 -14.71 3.02 4.09
N ARG A 156 -14.05 4.11 3.70
CA ARG A 156 -14.49 5.01 2.63
C ARG A 156 -14.01 4.59 1.25
N ASN A 157 -13.10 3.61 1.17
CA ASN A 157 -12.54 3.12 -0.07
C ASN A 157 -13.34 1.94 -0.61
N VAL A 158 -14.65 2.15 -0.80
CA VAL A 158 -15.61 1.15 -1.32
C VAL A 158 -15.32 0.68 -2.74
N GLY A 159 -14.28 1.21 -3.37
CA GLY A 159 -13.78 0.80 -4.67
C GLY A 159 -12.53 -0.09 -4.62
N LEU A 160 -11.97 -0.32 -3.43
CA LEU A 160 -10.72 -1.04 -3.22
C LEU A 160 -10.91 -2.53 -3.56
N ARG A 161 -10.04 -3.05 -4.43
CA ARG A 161 -10.05 -4.44 -4.88
C ARG A 161 -8.86 -5.23 -4.37
N ASP A 162 -7.68 -4.60 -4.36
CA ASP A 162 -6.43 -5.25 -3.97
C ASP A 162 -5.79 -4.51 -2.78
N LEU A 163 -5.55 -5.23 -1.70
CA LEU A 163 -4.77 -4.76 -0.55
C LEU A 163 -3.48 -5.57 -0.43
N THR A 164 -2.35 -4.90 -0.34
CA THR A 164 -1.07 -5.52 0.02
C THR A 164 -0.55 -4.93 1.32
N ILE A 165 -0.23 -5.78 2.29
CA ILE A 165 0.39 -5.39 3.55
C ILE A 165 1.75 -6.05 3.61
N GLN A 166 2.81 -5.25 3.66
CA GLN A 166 4.18 -5.76 3.74
C GLN A 166 4.75 -5.56 5.15
N ILE A 167 4.95 -6.68 5.83
CA ILE A 167 5.52 -6.83 7.15
C ILE A 167 7.02 -7.05 6.98
N GLY A 168 7.78 -6.03 7.37
CA GLY A 168 9.24 -6.08 7.32
C GLY A 168 9.83 -5.80 5.95
N VAL A 169 11.00 -5.17 5.99
CA VAL A 169 11.88 -4.90 4.86
C VAL A 169 13.30 -5.04 5.40
N GLY A 170 14.12 -5.90 4.78
CA GLY A 170 15.52 -6.11 5.18
C GLY A 170 15.68 -6.77 6.56
N ASP A 171 16.65 -6.29 7.34
CA ASP A 171 17.10 -6.88 8.61
C ASP A 171 16.20 -6.54 9.81
N MET A 172 14.90 -6.77 9.67
CA MET A 172 13.94 -6.52 10.75
C MET A 172 14.16 -7.47 11.95
N PRO A 173 14.28 -6.95 13.19
CA PRO A 173 14.36 -7.78 14.39
C PRO A 173 13.14 -8.69 14.56
N ALA A 174 13.38 -9.97 14.91
CA ALA A 174 12.33 -10.95 15.18
C ALA A 174 11.30 -10.47 16.22
N ALA A 175 11.76 -9.76 17.25
CA ALA A 175 10.90 -9.23 18.32
C ALA A 175 9.78 -8.31 17.79
N LEU A 176 9.98 -7.61 16.67
CA LEU A 176 8.94 -6.75 16.08
C LEU A 176 7.83 -7.55 15.40
N LEU A 177 8.19 -8.71 14.84
CA LEU A 177 7.26 -9.64 14.21
C LEU A 177 6.44 -10.41 15.24
N GLU A 178 6.85 -10.44 16.50
CA GLU A 178 6.09 -11.09 17.58
C GLU A 178 5.11 -10.12 18.26
N ARG A 179 5.14 -8.82 17.93
CA ARG A 179 4.29 -7.82 18.58
C ARG A 179 2.83 -7.98 18.16
N VAL A 180 1.97 -8.25 19.14
CA VAL A 180 0.51 -8.29 18.99
C VAL A 180 -0.04 -7.03 18.30
N ALA A 181 0.48 -5.84 18.65
CA ALA A 181 0.05 -4.57 18.09
C ALA A 181 0.15 -4.49 16.56
N THR A 182 1.17 -5.12 15.96
CA THR A 182 1.34 -5.19 14.50
C THR A 182 0.13 -5.88 13.87
N TYR A 183 -0.21 -7.07 14.36
CA TYR A 183 -1.30 -7.87 13.82
C TYR A 183 -2.67 -7.27 14.11
N SER A 184 -2.84 -6.59 15.25
CA SER A 184 -4.05 -5.82 15.54
C SER A 184 -4.26 -4.66 14.56
N ALA A 185 -3.18 -4.02 14.06
CA ALA A 185 -3.30 -2.99 13.03
C ALA A 185 -3.62 -3.58 11.66
N ILE A 186 -3.01 -4.72 11.30
CA ILE A 186 -3.33 -5.48 10.08
C ILE A 186 -4.80 -5.88 10.07
N GLN A 187 -5.28 -6.47 11.17
CA GLN A 187 -6.66 -6.86 11.35
C GLN A 187 -7.60 -5.67 11.13
N ARG A 188 -7.37 -4.56 11.83
CA ARG A 188 -8.22 -3.37 11.71
C ARG A 188 -8.21 -2.79 10.29
N THR A 189 -7.06 -2.79 9.63
CA THR A 189 -6.92 -2.36 8.24
C THR A 189 -7.80 -3.24 7.34
N ILE A 190 -7.69 -4.57 7.43
CA ILE A 190 -8.50 -5.53 6.65
C ILE A 190 -9.99 -5.38 6.98
N SER A 191 -10.36 -5.35 8.26
CA SER A 191 -11.75 -5.26 8.71
C SER A 191 -12.45 -3.95 8.34
N SER A 192 -11.67 -2.88 8.10
CA SER A 192 -12.22 -1.61 7.61
C SER A 192 -12.56 -1.63 6.12
N THR A 193 -12.13 -2.63 5.36
CA THR A 193 -12.39 -2.69 3.91
C THR A 193 -13.86 -3.01 3.60
N CYS A 194 -14.33 -2.56 2.42
CA CYS A 194 -15.67 -2.89 1.95
C CYS A 194 -15.68 -4.31 1.34
N PRO A 195 -16.41 -5.28 1.93
CA PRO A 195 -16.22 -6.69 1.59
C PRO A 195 -16.83 -7.09 0.23
N THR A 196 -17.75 -6.29 -0.32
CA THR A 196 -18.52 -6.64 -1.52
C THR A 196 -17.72 -6.51 -2.83
N VAL A 197 -16.69 -5.67 -2.87
CA VAL A 197 -15.86 -5.45 -4.07
C VAL A 197 -14.43 -5.94 -3.90
N PHE A 198 -14.08 -6.40 -2.71
CA PHE A 198 -12.71 -6.69 -2.34
C PHE A 198 -12.30 -8.06 -2.88
N GLU A 199 -11.29 -8.08 -3.76
CA GLU A 199 -10.93 -9.25 -4.55
C GLU A 199 -9.68 -9.96 -4.02
N ARG A 200 -8.72 -9.22 -3.47
CA ARG A 200 -7.42 -9.77 -3.10
C ARG A 200 -6.86 -9.15 -1.83
N ILE A 201 -6.42 -10.01 -0.93
CA ILE A 201 -5.57 -9.65 0.20
C ILE A 201 -4.22 -10.32 -0.03
N LYS A 202 -3.14 -9.56 0.01
CA LYS A 202 -1.78 -10.08 -0.01
C LYS A 202 -1.03 -9.61 1.23
N ILE A 203 -0.60 -10.54 2.08
CA ILE A 203 0.25 -10.23 3.22
C ILE A 203 1.64 -10.77 2.91
N ILE A 204 2.63 -9.89 2.89
CA ILE A 204 4.02 -10.22 2.61
C ILE A 204 4.80 -10.09 3.91
N ALA A 205 5.50 -11.13 4.32
CA ALA A 205 6.46 -11.10 5.41
C ALA A 205 7.86 -11.34 4.85
N SER A 206 8.76 -10.37 5.00
CA SER A 206 10.19 -10.54 4.73
C SER A 206 10.91 -10.74 6.05
N LEU A 207 11.68 -11.80 6.13
CA LEU A 207 12.28 -12.28 7.38
C LEU A 207 13.79 -12.27 7.23
N ASN A 208 14.51 -11.89 8.29
CA ASN A 208 15.95 -12.05 8.28
C ASN A 208 16.28 -13.55 8.45
N PRO A 209 16.99 -14.19 7.50
CA PRO A 209 17.33 -15.61 7.58
C PRO A 209 18.05 -15.98 8.88
N SER A 210 18.89 -15.07 9.40
CA SER A 210 19.65 -15.28 10.63
C SER A 210 18.78 -15.30 11.89
N ALA A 211 17.59 -14.69 11.83
CA ALA A 211 16.65 -14.62 12.94
C ALA A 211 15.41 -15.48 12.72
N ALA A 212 15.22 -16.09 11.54
CA ALA A 212 14.06 -16.90 11.20
C ALA A 212 14.18 -18.30 11.80
N SER A 213 13.99 -18.44 13.10
CA SER A 213 13.79 -19.77 13.68
C SER A 213 12.42 -20.32 13.25
N PRO A 214 12.26 -21.66 13.15
CA PRO A 214 10.97 -22.28 12.88
C PRO A 214 9.86 -21.85 13.85
N SER A 215 10.21 -21.51 15.10
CA SER A 215 9.26 -21.02 16.10
C SER A 215 8.68 -19.66 15.71
N ILE A 216 9.49 -18.71 15.22
CA ILE A 216 9.01 -17.38 14.82
C ILE A 216 8.05 -17.49 13.64
N MET A 217 8.30 -18.40 12.71
CA MET A 217 7.41 -18.63 11.56
C MET A 217 6.02 -19.08 11.99
N SER A 218 5.96 -20.04 12.91
CA SER A 218 4.68 -20.52 13.45
C SER A 218 3.96 -19.42 14.22
N HIS A 219 4.69 -18.57 14.97
CA HIS A 219 4.10 -17.41 15.65
C HIS A 219 3.52 -16.38 14.69
N VAL A 220 4.26 -16.01 13.63
CA VAL A 220 3.79 -15.09 12.60
C VAL A 220 2.54 -15.66 11.93
N LEU A 221 2.56 -16.95 11.59
CA LEU A 221 1.42 -17.61 10.96
C LEU A 221 0.16 -17.61 11.86
N HIS A 222 0.32 -17.94 13.16
CA HIS A 222 -0.77 -17.86 14.13
C HIS A 222 -1.28 -16.44 14.34
N ALA A 223 -0.39 -15.46 14.37
CA ALA A 223 -0.75 -14.06 14.55
C ALA A 223 -1.47 -13.49 13.32
N LEU A 224 -1.06 -13.90 12.11
CA LEU A 224 -1.76 -13.61 10.86
C LEU A 224 -3.13 -14.28 10.82
N HIS A 225 -3.25 -15.52 11.28
CA HIS A 225 -4.55 -16.16 11.42
C HIS A 225 -5.48 -15.34 12.30
N ARG A 226 -5.02 -14.88 13.48
CA ARG A 226 -5.83 -14.01 14.36
C ARG A 226 -6.19 -12.69 13.70
N ALA A 227 -5.28 -12.12 12.91
CA ALA A 227 -5.53 -10.86 12.22
C ALA A 227 -6.55 -10.99 11.07
N VAL A 228 -6.60 -12.14 10.41
CA VAL A 228 -7.49 -12.39 9.28
C VAL A 228 -8.83 -12.96 9.75
N CYS A 229 -8.83 -13.82 10.78
CA CYS A 229 -10.03 -14.45 11.35
C CYS A 229 -10.16 -14.15 12.85
N PRO A 230 -10.49 -12.91 13.24
CA PRO A 230 -10.78 -12.63 14.64
C PRO A 230 -12.08 -13.33 15.08
N PRO A 231 -12.19 -13.74 16.36
CA PRO A 231 -13.34 -14.51 16.85
C PRO A 231 -14.69 -13.84 16.57
N ASP A 232 -14.75 -12.51 16.69
CA ASP A 232 -15.99 -11.77 16.56
C ASP A 232 -16.31 -11.41 15.10
N HIS A 233 -15.30 -11.31 14.23
CA HIS A 233 -15.40 -10.75 12.89
C HIS A 233 -14.58 -11.55 11.88
N SER A 234 -14.77 -12.87 11.85
CA SER A 234 -14.10 -13.70 10.86
C SER A 234 -14.36 -13.17 9.44
N LEU A 235 -13.41 -13.41 8.52
CA LEU A 235 -13.70 -13.33 7.09
C LEU A 235 -14.81 -14.36 6.80
N ALA A 236 -16.06 -13.99 7.05
CA ALA A 236 -17.20 -14.82 6.77
C ALA A 236 -17.33 -14.84 5.24
N PRO A 237 -17.25 -15.99 4.57
CA PRO A 237 -17.36 -16.08 3.11
C PRO A 237 -18.61 -15.38 2.56
N GLU A 238 -19.66 -15.31 3.38
CA GLU A 238 -20.93 -14.65 3.09
C GLU A 238 -20.78 -13.12 2.98
N LYS A 239 -19.83 -12.52 3.72
CA LYS A 239 -19.54 -11.09 3.63
C LYS A 239 -18.67 -10.78 2.41
N TYR A 240 -17.66 -11.60 2.16
CA TYR A 240 -16.63 -11.37 1.13
C TYR A 240 -16.93 -12.12 -0.16
N THR A 241 -18.06 -11.80 -0.79
CA THR A 241 -18.56 -12.50 -1.98
C THR A 241 -17.66 -12.38 -3.21
N SER A 242 -16.89 -11.28 -3.31
CA SER A 242 -15.96 -11.01 -4.41
C SER A 242 -14.52 -11.47 -4.16
N LEU A 243 -14.22 -11.99 -2.96
CA LEU A 243 -12.85 -12.34 -2.59
C LEU A 243 -12.36 -13.57 -3.36
N LYS A 244 -11.31 -13.36 -4.17
CA LYS A 244 -10.71 -14.35 -5.06
C LYS A 244 -9.47 -14.98 -4.46
N SER A 245 -8.65 -14.22 -3.73
CA SER A 245 -7.50 -14.77 -3.03
C SER A 245 -7.11 -14.01 -1.76
N VAL A 246 -6.61 -14.79 -0.79
CA VAL A 246 -5.87 -14.31 0.38
C VAL A 246 -4.53 -15.02 0.34
N ASP A 247 -3.49 -14.28 -0.03
CA ASP A 247 -2.16 -14.81 -0.24
C ASP A 247 -1.23 -14.38 0.90
N LEU A 248 -0.67 -15.35 1.62
CA LEU A 248 0.39 -15.16 2.61
C LEU A 248 1.74 -15.49 1.96
N TRP A 249 2.60 -14.50 1.82
CA TRP A 249 3.90 -14.63 1.16
C TRP A 249 5.00 -14.45 2.19
N PHE A 250 5.88 -15.44 2.29
CA PHE A 250 7.07 -15.38 3.12
C PHE A 250 8.30 -15.42 2.22
N TYR A 251 9.16 -14.43 2.37
CA TYR A 251 10.43 -14.36 1.66
C TYR A 251 11.57 -14.69 2.61
N ASP A 252 12.67 -15.17 2.01
CA ASP A 252 13.96 -15.38 2.66
C ASP A 252 13.96 -16.48 3.75
N ALA A 253 13.05 -17.46 3.63
CA ALA A 253 13.09 -18.65 4.46
C ALA A 253 14.21 -19.60 4.01
N ASP A 254 14.84 -20.30 4.95
CA ASP A 254 15.64 -21.48 4.61
C ASP A 254 14.73 -22.67 4.25
N GLU A 255 15.30 -23.71 3.62
CA GLU A 255 14.55 -24.90 3.19
C GLU A 255 13.88 -25.66 4.34
N ALA A 256 14.49 -25.72 5.52
CA ALA A 256 13.89 -26.42 6.66
C ALA A 256 12.70 -25.62 7.20
N SER A 257 12.85 -24.30 7.35
CA SER A 257 11.76 -23.39 7.73
C SER A 257 10.62 -23.44 6.71
N LYS A 258 10.91 -23.42 5.41
CA LYS A 258 9.89 -23.57 4.36
C LYS A 258 9.08 -24.85 4.51
N ARG A 259 9.75 -26.01 4.61
CA ARG A 259 9.07 -27.31 4.76
C ARG A 259 8.21 -27.36 6.01
N GLN A 260 8.70 -26.82 7.13
CA GLN A 260 7.94 -26.76 8.37
C GLN A 260 6.70 -25.87 8.23
N MET A 261 6.83 -24.70 7.58
CA MET A 261 5.70 -23.80 7.35
C MET A 261 4.64 -24.40 6.43
N GLU A 262 5.06 -25.06 5.36
CA GLU A 262 4.16 -25.77 4.45
C GLU A 262 3.44 -26.90 5.18
N ALA A 263 4.15 -27.70 5.99
CA ALA A 263 3.55 -28.75 6.81
C ALA A 263 2.57 -28.21 7.87
N ASP A 264 2.93 -27.13 8.56
CA ASP A 264 2.04 -26.47 9.52
C ASP A 264 0.81 -25.90 8.84
N TRP A 265 0.97 -25.30 7.66
CA TRP A 265 -0.12 -24.76 6.87
C TRP A 265 -1.09 -25.82 6.38
N ASP A 266 -0.60 -26.93 5.83
CA ASP A 266 -1.45 -28.03 5.36
C ASP A 266 -2.26 -28.64 6.50
N ARG A 267 -1.70 -28.67 7.72
CA ARG A 267 -2.40 -29.11 8.92
C ARG A 267 -3.42 -28.08 9.43
N LEU A 268 -3.07 -26.79 9.46
CA LEU A 268 -3.83 -25.76 10.18
C LEU A 268 -4.82 -25.01 9.29
N ALA A 269 -4.52 -24.79 8.02
CA ALA A 269 -5.36 -24.00 7.12
C ALA A 269 -6.78 -24.58 6.91
N PRO A 270 -6.99 -25.90 6.82
CA PRO A 270 -8.35 -26.47 6.79
C PRO A 270 -9.15 -26.17 8.07
N ILE A 271 -8.48 -26.09 9.22
CA ILE A 271 -9.09 -25.83 10.53
C ILE A 271 -9.43 -24.35 10.68
N TRP A 272 -8.49 -23.48 10.28
CA TRP A 272 -8.63 -22.03 10.42
C TRP A 272 -9.53 -21.40 9.36
N PHE A 273 -9.57 -21.97 8.16
CA PHE A 273 -10.29 -21.41 7.02
C PHE A 273 -11.12 -22.48 6.30
N PRO A 274 -12.03 -23.17 7.01
CA PRO A 274 -12.75 -24.33 6.48
C PRO A 274 -13.52 -24.02 5.19
N SER A 275 -13.95 -22.77 5.01
CA SER A 275 -14.69 -22.35 3.81
C SER A 275 -13.80 -21.82 2.67
N PHE A 276 -12.61 -21.28 2.95
CA PHE A 276 -11.74 -20.69 1.92
C PHE A 276 -10.67 -21.64 1.42
N TYR A 277 -10.15 -22.52 2.28
CA TYR A 277 -9.07 -23.42 1.93
C TYR A 277 -9.48 -24.44 0.86
N PRO A 278 -10.63 -25.15 0.96
CA PRO A 278 -11.07 -26.09 -0.09
C PRO A 278 -11.36 -25.41 -1.43
N ARG A 279 -11.66 -24.10 -1.43
CA ARG A 279 -11.90 -23.29 -2.64
C ARG A 279 -10.61 -22.75 -3.26
N GLY A 280 -9.45 -22.97 -2.63
CA GLY A 280 -8.17 -22.43 -3.08
C GLY A 280 -8.07 -20.90 -3.02
N ILE A 281 -8.91 -20.24 -2.21
CA ILE A 281 -8.88 -18.78 -1.99
C ILE A 281 -7.71 -18.44 -1.05
N MET A 282 -7.55 -19.21 0.02
CA MET A 282 -6.47 -19.02 0.99
C MET A 282 -5.20 -19.75 0.54
N ARG A 283 -4.08 -19.05 0.42
CA ARG A 283 -2.83 -19.59 -0.16
C ARG A 283 -1.61 -19.17 0.66
N LEU A 284 -0.72 -20.13 0.91
CA LEU A 284 0.62 -19.88 1.42
C LEU A 284 1.62 -19.97 0.26
N ARG A 285 2.57 -19.03 0.22
CA ARG A 285 3.73 -19.08 -0.65
C ARG A 285 4.97 -18.77 0.16
N VAL A 286 5.94 -19.70 0.15
CA VAL A 286 7.22 -19.52 0.82
C VAL A 286 8.33 -19.55 -0.23
N ALA A 287 9.04 -18.44 -0.36
CA ALA A 287 10.18 -18.29 -1.24
C ALA A 287 11.48 -18.49 -0.44
N VAL A 288 12.34 -19.37 -0.93
CA VAL A 288 13.64 -19.63 -0.32
C VAL A 288 14.65 -18.62 -0.83
N HIS A 289 15.50 -18.08 0.06
CA HIS A 289 16.58 -17.19 -0.35
C HIS A 289 17.56 -17.98 -1.24
N PRO A 290 17.84 -17.55 -2.48
CA PRO A 290 18.90 -18.19 -3.25
C PRO A 290 20.22 -18.05 -2.47
N PRO A 291 21.06 -19.10 -2.42
CA PRO A 291 22.37 -18.98 -1.77
C PRO A 291 23.12 -17.82 -2.42
N ARG A 292 23.61 -16.86 -1.63
CA ARG A 292 24.46 -15.80 -2.15
C ARG A 292 25.72 -16.47 -2.70
N GLU A 293 25.85 -16.51 -4.01
CA GLU A 293 27.12 -16.86 -4.65
C GLU A 293 28.14 -15.83 -4.16
N THR A 294 29.09 -16.27 -3.35
CA THR A 294 30.23 -15.45 -2.93
C THR A 294 31.05 -15.15 -4.18
N ILE A 295 30.97 -13.92 -4.66
CA ILE A 295 31.83 -13.36 -5.70
C ILE A 295 33.18 -12.99 -5.09
#